data_AF-A0A7C7DB44-F1
#
_entry.id   AF-A0A7C7DB44-F1
#
_cell.length_a   1.000
_cell.length_b   1.000
_cell.length_c   1.000
_cell.angle_alpha   90.00
_cell.angle_beta   90.00
_cell.angle_gamma   90.00
#
_symmetry.space_group_name_H-M   'P 1'
#
loop_
_entity.id
_entity.type
_entity.pdbx_description
1 polymer ?
#
loop_
_entity_poly.entity_id
_entity_poly.type
_entity_poly.pdbx_seq_one_letter_code
_entity_poly.pdbx_strand_id
1 'polypeptide(L)'
;MSSSFWRSEYSGNVQGGSVHCTGAYWQLLSKEVRSSKLVLLLSVSAIIALDVFLATRTAKWQEELVAGLAWMPLALLHFYALFSGTMSFSQEWRGNHMHLVLSLPVRGWQILSAKTLSTFCETVAITLVTMGGASLLGLGPVATLLRNTGVAPNAVPAGLAYKLVILATALLWFSVVAVIIAVQFSYIAGRMFQRSGGLVMVWTFLLSLWGLFRLMSVVTPALRWLPDLPFQVWSNVNGLISLRTVHLDSAPFMVAALWMLALFAAGSWLLERHVEV
;
A
#
# COMPACT_ATOMS: atom_id res chain seq x y z
N MET A 1 7.08 32.83 -8.32
CA MET A 1 5.71 33.29 -8.64
C MET A 1 4.69 32.25 -8.14
N SER A 2 4.25 32.28 -6.88
CA SER A 2 3.07 31.50 -6.43
C SER A 2 2.55 31.88 -5.01
N SER A 3 2.71 33.13 -4.56
CA SER A 3 2.21 33.55 -3.24
C SER A 3 0.84 34.23 -3.28
N SER A 4 0.34 34.60 -4.47
CA SER A 4 -0.96 35.29 -4.61
C SER A 4 -2.16 34.33 -4.70
N PHE A 5 -1.96 33.06 -5.04
CA PHE A 5 -3.06 32.10 -5.21
C PHE A 5 -3.67 31.62 -3.89
N TRP A 6 -2.88 31.59 -2.81
CA TRP A 6 -3.35 31.13 -1.50
C TRP A 6 -4.28 32.11 -0.77
N ARG A 7 -4.38 33.37 -1.23
CA ARG A 7 -5.10 34.42 -0.50
C ARG A 7 -6.58 34.53 -0.87
N SER A 8 -7.03 34.03 -2.03
CA SER A 8 -8.42 34.17 -2.46
C SER A 8 -9.34 33.01 -2.06
N GLU A 9 -8.81 31.90 -1.56
CA GLU A 9 -9.61 30.69 -1.27
C GLU A 9 -10.00 30.55 0.22
N TYR A 10 -9.50 31.45 1.08
CA TYR A 10 -9.72 31.40 2.54
C TYR A 10 -10.62 32.52 3.11
N SER A 11 -11.14 33.44 2.28
CA SER A 11 -11.91 34.60 2.76
C SER A 11 -13.44 34.43 2.76
N GLY A 12 -13.97 33.22 2.59
CA GLY A 12 -15.42 32.98 2.58
C GLY A 12 -15.85 31.91 3.58
N ASN A 13 -16.76 32.28 4.49
CA ASN A 13 -17.50 31.45 5.44
C ASN A 13 -16.77 30.96 6.70
N VAL A 14 -16.82 31.80 7.74
CA VAL A 14 -16.82 31.35 9.13
C VAL A 14 -18.29 31.30 9.58
N GLN A 15 -18.92 30.11 9.52
CA GLN A 15 -20.10 29.74 10.32
C GLN A 15 -20.52 28.28 10.01
N GLY A 16 -20.23 27.33 10.92
CA GLY A 16 -20.74 25.94 10.85
C GLY A 16 -19.72 24.85 11.23
N GLY A 17 -19.51 24.63 12.53
CA GLY A 17 -18.40 23.88 13.15
C GLY A 17 -18.25 22.36 12.92
N SER A 18 -18.79 21.78 11.85
CA SER A 18 -18.54 20.37 11.49
C SER A 18 -18.35 20.12 10.00
N VAL A 19 -18.77 21.03 9.13
CA VAL A 19 -18.65 20.90 7.66
C VAL A 19 -17.28 21.38 7.15
N HIS A 20 -16.60 22.25 7.89
CA HIS A 20 -15.29 22.79 7.48
C HIS A 20 -14.14 21.78 7.55
N CYS A 21 -14.20 20.78 8.43
CA CYS A 21 -13.08 19.85 8.63
C CYS A 21 -12.91 18.84 7.48
N THR A 22 -14.00 18.45 6.81
CA THR A 22 -13.95 17.51 5.68
C THR A 22 -13.36 18.16 4.43
N GLY A 23 -13.68 19.44 4.20
CA GLY A 23 -13.10 20.22 3.10
C GLY A 23 -11.58 20.39 3.23
N ALA A 24 -11.10 20.71 4.43
CA ALA A 24 -9.66 20.85 4.70
C ALA A 24 -8.90 19.53 4.47
N TYR A 25 -9.45 18.40 4.90
CA TYR A 25 -8.86 17.08 4.65
C TYR A 25 -8.73 16.78 3.15
N TRP A 26 -9.80 17.05 2.38
CA TRP A 26 -9.80 16.78 0.95
C TRP A 26 -8.79 17.64 0.18
N GLN A 27 -8.63 18.91 0.58
CA GLN A 27 -7.61 19.79 0.02
C GLN A 27 -6.20 19.26 0.32
N LEU A 28 -5.97 18.75 1.53
CA LEU A 28 -4.70 18.15 1.93
C LEU A 28 -4.41 16.87 1.13
N LEU A 29 -5.38 15.97 1.01
CA LEU A 29 -5.24 14.76 0.19
C LEU A 29 -4.97 15.11 -1.29
N SER A 30 -5.71 16.07 -1.84
CA SER A 30 -5.54 16.51 -3.23
C SER A 30 -4.17 17.17 -3.47
N LYS A 31 -3.59 17.79 -2.44
CA LYS A 31 -2.23 18.32 -2.47
C LYS A 31 -1.21 17.19 -2.49
N GLU A 32 -1.36 16.18 -1.62
CA GLU A 32 -0.47 15.01 -1.58
C GLU A 32 -0.43 14.28 -2.93
N VAL A 33 -1.60 13.96 -3.50
CA VAL A 33 -1.72 13.27 -4.80
C VAL A 33 -1.09 14.10 -5.93
N ARG A 34 -1.25 15.43 -5.89
CA ARG A 34 -0.62 16.32 -6.89
C ARG A 34 0.90 16.35 -6.74
N SER A 35 1.41 16.31 -5.51
CA SER A 35 2.83 16.31 -5.22
C SER A 35 3.52 15.03 -5.73
N SER A 36 2.85 13.89 -5.61
CA SER A 36 3.39 12.60 -6.05
C SER A 36 3.12 12.26 -7.52
N LYS A 37 2.34 13.08 -8.24
CA LYS A 37 1.95 12.85 -9.64
C LYS A 37 3.13 12.54 -10.55
N LEU A 38 4.26 13.23 -10.39
CA LEU A 38 5.45 13.01 -11.23
C LEU A 38 6.04 11.62 -11.00
N VAL A 39 6.18 11.19 -9.74
CA VAL A 39 6.70 9.86 -9.38
C VAL A 39 5.76 8.76 -9.90
N LEU A 40 4.44 8.97 -9.76
CA LEU A 40 3.44 8.06 -10.30
C LEU A 40 3.53 7.96 -11.83
N LEU A 41 3.61 9.09 -12.53
CA LEU A 41 3.71 9.12 -14.00
C LEU A 41 4.96 8.41 -14.50
N LEU A 42 6.12 8.62 -13.84
CA LEU A 42 7.36 7.92 -14.18
C LEU A 42 7.26 6.41 -13.92
N SER A 43 6.61 6.01 -12.82
CA SER A 43 6.43 4.60 -12.50
C SER A 43 5.50 3.91 -13.49
N VAL A 44 4.36 4.53 -13.81
CA VAL A 44 3.39 4.02 -14.78
C VAL A 44 4.00 3.97 -16.18
N SER A 45 4.72 5.01 -16.61
CA SER A 45 5.37 5.01 -17.93
C SER A 45 6.46 3.94 -18.05
N ALA A 46 7.23 3.70 -16.98
CA ALA A 46 8.19 2.61 -16.94
C ALA A 46 7.53 1.23 -17.06
N ILE A 47 6.40 1.01 -16.39
CA ILE A 47 5.63 -0.24 -16.48
C ILE A 47 5.08 -0.43 -17.90
N ILE A 48 4.47 0.60 -18.48
CA ILE A 48 3.96 0.53 -19.86
C ILE A 48 5.10 0.26 -20.85
N ALA A 49 6.25 0.93 -20.67
CA ALA A 49 7.42 0.68 -21.52
C ALA A 49 7.93 -0.77 -21.39
N LEU A 50 7.92 -1.33 -20.18
CA LEU A 50 8.24 -2.73 -19.94
C LEU A 50 7.23 -3.66 -20.62
N ASP A 51 5.93 -3.41 -20.49
CA ASP A 51 4.89 -4.22 -21.12
C ASP A 51 4.99 -4.20 -22.66
N VAL A 52 5.22 -3.02 -23.25
CA VAL A 52 5.45 -2.88 -24.69
C VAL A 52 6.71 -3.63 -25.11
N PHE A 53 7.79 -3.53 -24.34
CA PHE A 53 9.01 -4.28 -24.60
C PHE A 53 8.76 -5.79 -24.57
N LEU A 54 8.07 -6.29 -23.54
CA LEU A 54 7.72 -7.70 -23.39
C LEU A 54 6.81 -8.19 -24.52
N ALA A 55 5.86 -7.38 -24.98
CA ALA A 55 4.99 -7.69 -26.11
C ALA A 55 5.80 -8.09 -27.35
N THR A 56 6.89 -7.38 -27.65
CA THR A 56 7.78 -7.70 -28.79
C THR A 56 8.59 -8.98 -28.61
N ARG A 57 8.70 -9.50 -27.38
CA ARG A 57 9.54 -10.66 -27.01
C ARG A 57 8.76 -11.93 -26.71
N THR A 58 7.44 -11.84 -26.55
CA THR A 58 6.53 -12.98 -26.32
C THR A 58 6.77 -14.17 -27.26
N ALA A 59 7.06 -13.93 -28.54
CA ALA A 59 7.26 -14.99 -29.53
C ALA A 59 8.64 -15.65 -29.49
N LYS A 60 9.65 -15.02 -28.86
CA LYS A 60 11.05 -15.48 -28.89
C LYS A 60 11.54 -15.99 -27.54
N TRP A 61 10.97 -15.47 -26.45
CA TRP A 61 11.41 -15.78 -25.10
C TRP A 61 10.53 -16.88 -24.49
N GLN A 62 11.08 -17.58 -23.51
CA GLN A 62 10.31 -18.52 -22.71
C GLN A 62 9.16 -17.77 -22.02
N GLU A 63 7.97 -18.34 -22.08
CA GLU A 63 6.75 -17.72 -21.54
C GLU A 63 6.87 -17.42 -20.04
N GLU A 64 7.53 -18.30 -19.28
CA GLU A 64 7.79 -18.13 -17.85
C GLU A 64 8.63 -16.89 -17.54
N LEU A 65 9.66 -16.62 -18.36
CA LEU A 65 10.51 -15.44 -18.21
C LEU A 65 9.71 -14.16 -18.48
N VAL A 66 8.87 -14.16 -19.51
CA VAL A 66 8.01 -13.02 -19.86
C VAL A 66 6.98 -12.78 -18.76
N ALA A 67 6.36 -13.84 -18.24
CA ALA A 67 5.43 -13.74 -17.11
C ALA A 67 6.11 -13.20 -15.85
N GLY A 68 7.28 -13.74 -15.48
CA GLY A 68 8.03 -13.27 -14.31
C GLY A 68 8.37 -11.77 -14.41
N LEU A 69 8.79 -11.30 -15.59
CA LEU A 69 9.07 -9.88 -15.83
C LEU A 69 7.81 -9.01 -15.83
N ALA A 70 6.69 -9.49 -16.40
CA ALA A 70 5.43 -8.75 -16.39
C ALA A 70 4.88 -8.55 -14.98
N TRP A 71 5.08 -9.52 -14.08
CA TRP A 71 4.65 -9.45 -12.68
C TRP A 71 5.69 -8.78 -11.75
N MET A 72 6.91 -8.50 -12.24
CA MET A 72 7.99 -7.87 -11.47
C MET A 72 7.59 -6.55 -10.80
N PRO A 73 6.83 -5.63 -11.42
CA PRO A 73 6.42 -4.40 -10.76
C PRO A 73 5.59 -4.63 -9.49
N LEU A 74 4.79 -5.69 -9.42
CA LEU A 74 4.04 -6.03 -8.20
C LEU A 74 4.96 -6.50 -7.08
N ALA A 75 6.00 -7.26 -7.40
CA ALA A 75 7.01 -7.67 -6.42
C ALA A 75 7.80 -6.47 -5.86
N LEU A 76 7.93 -5.41 -6.64
CA LEU A 76 8.57 -4.16 -6.23
C LEU A 76 7.66 -3.22 -5.43
N LEU A 77 6.37 -3.53 -5.24
CA LEU A 77 5.45 -2.64 -4.52
C LEU A 77 5.85 -2.39 -3.07
N HIS A 78 6.37 -3.39 -2.34
CA HIS A 78 6.85 -3.18 -0.97
C HIS A 78 8.05 -2.24 -0.94
N PHE A 79 8.98 -2.36 -1.90
CA PHE A 79 10.11 -1.44 -2.04
C PHE A 79 9.64 -0.02 -2.42
N TYR A 80 8.67 0.08 -3.32
CA TYR A 80 8.03 1.34 -3.66
C TYR A 80 7.39 2.00 -2.43
N ALA A 81 6.70 1.22 -1.58
CA ALA A 81 6.10 1.71 -0.34
C ALA A 81 7.14 2.23 0.67
N LEU A 82 8.28 1.52 0.82
CA LEU A 82 9.42 1.99 1.62
C LEU A 82 9.94 3.35 1.11
N PHE A 83 10.13 3.46 -0.20
CA PHE A 83 10.69 4.65 -0.82
C PHE A 83 9.72 5.84 -0.81
N SER A 84 8.47 5.64 -1.20
CA SER A 84 7.45 6.70 -1.25
C SER A 84 7.08 7.21 0.14
N GLY A 85 6.97 6.31 1.13
CA GLY A 85 6.73 6.68 2.52
C GLY A 85 7.82 7.59 3.10
N THR A 86 9.09 7.28 2.86
CA THR A 86 10.22 8.13 3.32
C THR A 86 10.32 9.44 2.53
N MET A 87 10.12 9.40 1.21
CA MET A 87 10.19 10.59 0.36
C MET A 87 9.10 11.62 0.69
N SER A 88 7.86 11.17 0.93
CA SER A 88 6.73 12.06 1.26
C SER A 88 7.03 12.94 2.48
N PHE A 89 7.63 12.38 3.53
CA PHE A 89 8.02 13.16 4.71
C PHE A 89 9.32 13.95 4.52
N SER A 90 10.31 13.37 3.82
CA SER A 90 11.59 14.04 3.56
C SER A 90 11.44 15.38 2.85
N GLN A 91 10.54 15.47 1.86
CA GLN A 91 10.33 16.69 1.09
C GLN A 91 9.79 17.83 1.95
N GLU A 92 8.84 17.56 2.84
CA GLU A 92 8.25 18.59 3.71
C GLU A 92 9.23 19.10 4.76
N TRP A 93 10.01 18.19 5.34
CA TRP A 93 11.00 18.54 6.35
C TRP A 93 12.21 19.26 5.78
N ARG A 94 12.66 18.94 4.55
CA ARG A 94 13.77 19.65 3.90
C ARG A 94 13.36 21.03 3.40
N GLY A 95 12.10 21.19 2.98
CA GLY A 95 11.58 22.45 2.46
C GLY A 95 11.30 23.53 3.52
N ASN A 96 11.57 23.25 4.81
CA ASN A 96 11.16 24.11 5.93
C ASN A 96 9.65 24.40 5.95
N HIS A 97 8.80 23.65 5.25
CA HIS A 97 7.36 23.93 5.18
C HIS A 97 6.56 23.24 6.29
N MET A 98 7.23 22.48 7.17
CA MET A 98 6.57 21.76 8.25
C MET A 98 5.86 22.70 9.22
N HIS A 99 6.46 23.86 9.56
CA HIS A 99 5.82 24.84 10.44
C HIS A 99 4.52 25.41 9.85
N LEU A 100 4.45 25.54 8.52
CA LEU A 100 3.23 25.96 7.82
C LEU A 100 2.16 24.87 7.87
N VAL A 101 2.54 23.60 7.72
CA VAL A 101 1.61 22.47 7.82
C VAL A 101 1.07 22.31 9.24
N LEU A 102 1.90 22.50 10.26
CA LEU A 102 1.51 22.41 11.67
C LEU A 102 0.72 23.65 12.14
N SER A 103 0.88 24.80 11.48
CA SER A 103 0.06 25.98 11.76
C SER A 103 -1.39 25.85 11.28
N LEU A 104 -1.68 24.88 10.41
CA LEU A 104 -3.05 24.60 9.99
C LEU A 104 -3.79 23.94 11.16
N PRO A 105 -5.07 24.27 11.39
CA PRO A 105 -5.88 23.68 12.46
C PRO A 105 -6.32 22.24 12.08
N VAL A 106 -5.35 21.37 11.80
CA VAL A 106 -5.51 20.01 11.30
C VAL A 106 -4.84 19.06 12.27
N ARG A 107 -5.54 17.98 12.65
CA ARG A 107 -5.03 17.00 13.61
C ARG A 107 -3.95 16.13 12.95
N GLY A 108 -2.99 15.63 13.71
CA GLY A 108 -1.86 14.85 13.19
C GLY A 108 -2.28 13.57 12.47
N TRP A 109 -3.36 12.93 12.94
CA TRP A 109 -3.92 11.75 12.27
C TRP A 109 -4.45 12.06 10.86
N GLN A 110 -4.94 13.27 10.60
CA GLN A 110 -5.45 13.67 9.29
C GLN A 110 -4.29 13.85 8.29
N ILE A 111 -3.15 14.35 8.75
CA ILE A 111 -1.94 14.48 7.94
C ILE A 111 -1.42 13.08 7.59
N LEU A 112 -1.29 12.20 8.59
CA LEU A 112 -0.79 10.84 8.40
C LEU A 112 -1.72 10.01 7.50
N SER A 113 -3.04 10.11 7.69
CA SER A 113 -4.01 9.38 6.87
C SER A 113 -4.02 9.88 5.42
N ALA A 114 -3.91 11.19 5.19
CA ALA A 114 -3.86 11.72 3.83
C ALA A 114 -2.61 11.25 3.07
N LYS A 115 -1.45 11.22 3.74
CA LYS A 115 -0.21 10.68 3.15
C LYS A 115 -0.34 9.18 2.85
N THR A 116 -0.82 8.41 3.83
CA THR A 116 -1.07 6.97 3.66
C THR A 116 -2.01 6.71 2.50
N LEU A 117 -3.12 7.46 2.41
CA LEU A 117 -4.13 7.31 1.37
C LEU A 117 -3.60 7.73 0.00
N SER A 118 -2.80 8.80 -0.09
CA SER A 118 -2.17 9.21 -1.35
C SER A 118 -1.23 8.12 -1.87
N THR A 119 -0.32 7.62 -1.03
CA THR A 119 0.58 6.52 -1.39
C THR A 119 -0.19 5.24 -1.72
N PHE A 120 -1.27 4.95 -1.00
CA PHE A 120 -2.14 3.83 -1.31
C PHE A 120 -2.78 3.96 -2.71
N CYS A 121 -3.32 5.13 -3.06
CA CYS A 121 -3.86 5.39 -4.40
C CYS A 121 -2.81 5.19 -5.51
N GLU A 122 -1.56 5.59 -5.28
CA GLU A 122 -0.46 5.32 -6.21
C GLU A 122 -0.20 3.83 -6.37
N THR A 123 -0.16 3.08 -5.26
CA THR A 123 0.04 1.62 -5.30
C THR A 123 -1.10 0.91 -6.02
N VAL A 124 -2.34 1.38 -5.86
CA VAL A 124 -3.51 0.88 -6.60
C VAL A 124 -3.35 1.15 -8.09
N ALA A 125 -2.96 2.37 -8.48
CA ALA A 125 -2.73 2.72 -9.88
C ALA A 125 -1.63 1.86 -10.52
N ILE A 126 -0.50 1.68 -9.84
CA ILE A 126 0.58 0.78 -10.27
C ILE A 126 0.06 -0.64 -10.44
N THR A 127 -0.68 -1.15 -9.44
CA THR A 127 -1.24 -2.51 -9.47
C THR A 127 -2.16 -2.72 -10.68
N LEU A 128 -3.06 -1.76 -10.93
CA LEU A 128 -4.01 -1.83 -12.03
C LEU A 128 -3.32 -1.79 -13.40
N VAL A 129 -2.32 -0.93 -13.57
CA VAL A 129 -1.55 -0.86 -14.82
C VAL A 129 -0.81 -2.17 -15.06
N THR A 130 -0.13 -2.72 -14.04
CA THR A 130 0.60 -4.00 -14.18
C THR A 130 -0.36 -5.16 -14.47
N MET A 131 -1.48 -5.27 -13.76
CA MET A 131 -2.49 -6.31 -14.03
C MET A 131 -3.12 -6.16 -15.41
N GLY A 132 -3.37 -4.93 -15.85
CA GLY A 132 -3.89 -4.61 -17.19
C GLY A 132 -2.90 -4.97 -18.29
N GLY A 133 -1.64 -4.55 -18.16
CA GLY A 133 -0.55 -4.86 -19.08
C GLY A 133 -0.31 -6.37 -19.22
N ALA A 134 -0.20 -7.07 -18.09
CA ALA A 134 -0.07 -8.53 -18.09
C ALA A 134 -1.28 -9.22 -18.77
N SER A 135 -2.49 -8.71 -18.57
CA SER A 135 -3.70 -9.24 -19.23
C SER A 135 -3.69 -9.04 -20.75
N LEU A 136 -3.19 -7.90 -21.25
CA LEU A 136 -3.02 -7.66 -22.69
C LEU A 136 -2.01 -8.61 -23.34
N LEU A 137 -1.03 -9.09 -22.58
CA LEU A 137 -0.06 -10.09 -23.03
C LEU A 137 -0.60 -11.54 -22.98
N GLY A 138 -1.86 -11.75 -22.58
CA GLY A 138 -2.42 -13.09 -22.33
C GLY A 138 -1.89 -13.75 -21.05
N LEU A 139 -1.21 -12.97 -20.21
CA LEU A 139 -0.60 -13.35 -18.93
C LEU A 139 -1.36 -12.73 -17.75
N GLY A 140 -2.66 -12.48 -17.92
CA GLY A 140 -3.50 -11.90 -16.88
C GLY A 140 -3.57 -12.77 -15.62
N PRO A 141 -3.98 -12.20 -14.47
CA PRO A 141 -3.92 -12.88 -13.17
C PRO A 141 -4.68 -14.20 -13.15
N VAL A 142 -5.85 -14.25 -13.78
CA VAL A 142 -6.64 -15.48 -13.92
C VAL A 142 -5.92 -16.50 -14.81
N ALA A 143 -5.37 -16.06 -15.95
CA ALA A 143 -4.66 -16.93 -16.88
C ALA A 143 -3.40 -17.54 -16.24
N THR A 144 -2.62 -16.74 -15.51
CA THR A 144 -1.42 -17.20 -14.79
C THR A 144 -1.79 -18.21 -13.69
N LEU A 145 -2.85 -17.95 -12.91
CA LEU A 145 -3.31 -18.90 -11.89
C LEU A 145 -3.72 -20.25 -12.49
N LEU A 146 -4.53 -20.22 -13.57
CA LEU A 146 -4.97 -21.45 -14.24
C LEU A 146 -3.78 -22.26 -14.78
N ARG A 147 -2.81 -21.60 -15.43
CA ARG A 147 -1.60 -22.23 -15.97
C ARG A 147 -0.76 -22.90 -14.89
N ASN A 148 -0.51 -22.21 -13.77
CA ASN A 148 0.31 -22.74 -12.68
C ASN A 148 -0.30 -23.97 -12.00
N THR A 149 -1.62 -24.17 -12.11
CA THR A 149 -2.28 -25.36 -11.55
C THR A 149 -2.26 -26.58 -12.48
N GLY A 150 -1.84 -26.43 -13.74
CA GLY A 150 -1.87 -27.51 -14.74
C GLY A 150 -3.27 -27.99 -15.11
N VAL A 151 -4.32 -27.25 -14.72
CA VAL A 151 -5.72 -27.57 -14.98
C VAL A 151 -6.16 -26.91 -16.28
N ALA A 152 -6.89 -27.65 -17.12
CA ALA A 152 -7.44 -27.12 -18.36
C ALA A 152 -8.33 -25.88 -18.08
N PRO A 153 -8.18 -24.78 -18.86
CA PRO A 153 -8.92 -23.53 -18.61
C PRO A 153 -10.44 -23.68 -18.52
N ASN A 154 -10.99 -24.67 -19.25
CA ASN A 154 -12.43 -24.92 -19.33
C ASN A 154 -12.99 -25.70 -18.13
N ALA A 155 -12.12 -26.31 -17.31
CA ALA A 155 -12.51 -27.11 -16.15
C ALA A 155 -12.72 -26.26 -14.89
N VAL A 156 -12.32 -24.98 -14.92
CA VAL A 156 -12.41 -24.08 -13.76
C VAL A 156 -13.56 -23.09 -13.94
N PRO A 157 -14.49 -23.01 -12.98
CA PRO A 157 -15.49 -21.95 -12.96
C PRO A 157 -14.79 -20.59 -12.86
N ALA A 158 -14.99 -19.73 -13.87
CA ALA A 158 -14.36 -18.41 -13.91
C ALA A 158 -14.58 -17.60 -12.62
N GLY A 159 -15.77 -17.73 -12.01
CA GLY A 159 -16.11 -17.06 -10.75
C GLY A 159 -15.20 -17.40 -9.58
N LEU A 160 -14.65 -18.62 -9.51
CA LEU A 160 -13.72 -19.01 -8.45
C LEU A 160 -12.34 -18.38 -8.68
N ALA A 161 -11.86 -18.36 -9.92
CA ALA A 161 -10.59 -17.72 -10.26
C ALA A 161 -10.60 -16.21 -9.93
N TYR A 162 -11.69 -15.50 -10.24
CA TYR A 162 -11.84 -14.09 -9.86
C TYR A 162 -11.82 -13.88 -8.34
N LYS A 163 -12.48 -14.75 -7.56
CA LYS A 163 -12.44 -14.68 -6.08
C LYS A 163 -11.02 -14.76 -5.54
N LEU A 164 -10.19 -15.65 -6.09
CA LEU A 164 -8.81 -15.82 -5.66
C LEU A 164 -7.91 -14.66 -6.08
N VAL A 165 -8.12 -14.10 -7.28
CA VAL A 165 -7.41 -12.88 -7.71
C VAL A 165 -7.76 -11.72 -6.78
N ILE A 166 -9.05 -11.50 -6.50
CA ILE A 166 -9.50 -10.44 -5.59
C ILE A 166 -8.89 -10.62 -4.20
N LEU A 167 -8.90 -11.85 -3.67
CA LEU A 167 -8.29 -12.14 -2.37
C LEU A 167 -6.79 -11.87 -2.38
N ALA A 168 -6.05 -12.36 -3.38
CA ALA A 168 -4.61 -12.16 -3.50
C ALA A 168 -4.25 -10.67 -3.60
N THR A 169 -4.98 -9.90 -4.42
CA THR A 169 -4.80 -8.45 -4.54
C THR A 169 -5.14 -7.73 -3.24
N ALA A 170 -6.21 -8.12 -2.54
CA ALA A 170 -6.58 -7.54 -1.25
C ALA A 170 -5.50 -7.80 -0.18
N LEU A 171 -4.96 -9.02 -0.11
CA LEU A 171 -3.86 -9.38 0.79
C LEU A 171 -2.58 -8.61 0.46
N LEU A 172 -2.26 -8.46 -0.82
CA LEU A 172 -1.13 -7.64 -1.29
C LEU A 172 -1.29 -6.20 -0.80
N TRP A 173 -2.44 -5.56 -1.07
CA TRP A 173 -2.72 -4.19 -0.64
C TRP A 173 -2.69 -4.02 0.88
N PHE A 174 -3.26 -4.96 1.63
CA PHE A 174 -3.19 -4.97 3.08
C PHE A 174 -1.73 -4.98 3.58
N SER A 175 -0.88 -5.83 2.99
CA SER A 175 0.55 -5.90 3.34
C SER A 175 1.31 -4.61 2.98
N VAL A 176 0.98 -3.99 1.84
CA VAL A 176 1.60 -2.74 1.40
C VAL A 176 1.22 -1.59 2.33
N VAL A 177 -0.04 -1.48 2.73
CA VAL A 177 -0.49 -0.48 3.72
C VAL A 177 0.23 -0.67 5.05
N ALA A 178 0.45 -1.91 5.50
CA ALA A 178 1.22 -2.19 6.71
C ALA A 178 2.65 -1.66 6.62
N VAL A 179 3.31 -1.86 5.48
CA VAL A 179 4.66 -1.32 5.23
C VAL A 179 4.65 0.20 5.20
N ILE A 180 3.69 0.84 4.52
CA ILE A 180 3.56 2.30 4.48
C ILE A 180 3.48 2.85 5.91
N ILE A 181 2.56 2.35 6.73
CA ILE A 181 2.37 2.82 8.11
C ILE A 181 3.64 2.59 8.95
N ALA A 182 4.27 1.42 8.83
CA ALA A 182 5.50 1.12 9.56
C ALA A 182 6.66 2.06 9.18
N VAL A 183 6.79 2.41 7.90
CA VAL A 183 7.79 3.36 7.39
C VAL A 183 7.51 4.76 7.90
N GLN A 184 6.26 5.21 7.83
CA GLN A 184 5.89 6.54 8.29
C GLN A 184 6.16 6.69 9.79
N PHE A 185 5.75 5.70 10.60
CA PHE A 185 6.04 5.70 12.04
C PHE A 185 7.55 5.74 12.32
N SER A 186 8.32 4.89 11.63
CA SER A 186 9.77 4.83 11.73
C SER A 186 10.44 6.16 11.36
N TYR A 187 9.96 6.82 10.30
CA TYR A 187 10.47 8.11 9.86
C TYR A 187 10.26 9.18 10.93
N ILE A 188 9.04 9.29 11.46
CA ILE A 188 8.72 10.30 12.48
C ILE A 188 9.55 10.05 13.75
N ALA A 189 9.67 8.79 14.20
CA ALA A 189 10.52 8.43 15.33
C ALA A 189 12.00 8.78 15.11
N GLY A 190 12.52 8.55 13.89
CA GLY A 190 13.89 8.90 13.54
C GLY A 190 14.17 10.40 13.60
N ARG A 191 13.20 11.25 13.27
CA ARG A 191 13.36 12.72 13.30
C ARG A 191 13.49 13.30 14.71
N MET A 192 13.13 12.56 15.73
CA MET A 192 13.33 12.97 17.13
C MET A 192 14.81 13.03 17.52
N PHE A 193 15.70 12.39 16.74
CA PHE A 193 17.12 12.30 17.03
C PHE A 193 17.92 13.08 15.99
N GLN A 194 18.53 14.20 16.39
CA GLN A 194 19.24 15.10 15.47
C GLN A 194 20.48 14.46 14.81
N ARG A 195 21.28 13.70 15.58
CA ARG A 195 22.58 13.16 15.10
C ARG A 195 22.48 11.78 14.47
N SER A 196 21.60 10.92 14.98
CA SER A 196 21.51 9.50 14.59
C SER A 196 20.16 9.10 14.01
N GLY A 197 19.37 10.08 13.55
CA GLY A 197 17.98 9.86 13.14
C GLY A 197 17.80 8.81 12.05
N GLY A 198 18.74 8.71 11.09
CA GLY A 198 18.69 7.68 10.05
C GLY A 198 18.84 6.25 10.60
N LEU A 199 19.74 6.06 11.57
CA LEU A 199 19.95 4.76 12.21
C LEU A 199 18.75 4.39 13.10
N VAL A 200 18.21 5.37 13.84
CA VAL A 200 16.99 5.18 14.64
C VAL A 200 15.80 4.82 13.76
N MET A 201 15.65 5.47 12.60
CA MET A 201 14.60 5.14 11.62
C MET A 201 14.70 3.67 11.22
N VAL A 202 15.86 3.21 10.73
CA VAL A 202 16.06 1.82 10.31
C VAL A 202 15.76 0.85 11.45
N TRP A 203 16.28 1.10 12.66
CA TRP A 203 16.00 0.25 13.82
C TRP A 203 14.53 0.24 14.21
N THR A 204 13.86 1.38 14.20
CA THR A 204 12.42 1.48 14.53
C THR A 204 11.57 0.71 13.52
N PHE A 205 11.95 0.74 12.23
CA PHE A 205 11.29 -0.06 11.21
C PHE A 205 11.51 -1.56 11.41
N LEU A 206 12.74 -1.99 11.69
CA LEU A 206 13.04 -3.39 11.97
C LEU A 206 12.35 -3.89 13.24
N LEU A 207 12.32 -3.07 14.30
CA LEU A 207 11.63 -3.37 15.55
C LEU A 207 10.12 -3.41 15.38
N SER A 208 9.52 -2.56 14.52
CA SER A 208 8.09 -2.59 14.26
C SER A 208 7.68 -3.84 13.49
N LEU A 209 8.49 -4.30 12.53
CA LEU A 209 8.29 -5.57 11.85
C LEU A 209 8.49 -6.77 12.79
N TRP A 210 9.58 -6.77 13.58
CA TRP A 210 9.82 -7.81 14.57
C TRP A 210 8.70 -7.89 15.60
N GLY A 211 8.22 -6.73 16.08
CA GLY A 211 7.09 -6.61 16.99
C GLY A 211 5.81 -7.19 16.41
N LEU A 212 5.54 -6.96 15.12
CA LEU A 212 4.40 -7.57 14.43
C LEU A 212 4.45 -9.10 14.50
N PHE A 213 5.57 -9.71 14.10
CA PHE A 213 5.70 -11.17 14.13
C PHE A 213 5.62 -11.74 15.54
N ARG A 214 6.19 -11.03 16.52
CA ARG A 214 6.13 -11.45 17.92
C ARG A 214 4.71 -11.37 18.45
N LEU A 215 4.00 -10.29 18.19
CA LEU A 215 2.60 -10.13 18.59
C LEU A 215 1.70 -11.15 17.91
N MET A 216 1.89 -11.43 16.62
CA MET A 216 1.18 -12.51 15.94
C MET A 216 1.32 -13.83 16.70
N SER A 217 2.53 -14.21 17.11
CA SER A 217 2.74 -15.48 17.83
C SER A 217 2.04 -15.55 19.19
N VAL A 218 1.88 -14.42 19.88
CA VAL A 218 1.31 -14.34 21.25
C VAL A 218 -0.20 -14.14 21.22
N VAL A 219 -0.71 -13.31 20.31
CA VAL A 219 -2.11 -12.86 20.28
C VAL A 219 -3.01 -13.79 19.47
N THR A 220 -2.47 -14.44 18.43
CA THR A 220 -3.27 -15.36 17.57
C THR A 220 -4.02 -16.44 18.36
N PRO A 221 -3.41 -17.13 19.36
CA PRO A 221 -4.14 -18.09 20.19
C PRO A 221 -5.35 -17.49 20.91
N ALA A 222 -5.26 -16.24 21.35
CA ALA A 222 -6.37 -15.54 22.01
C ALA A 222 -7.50 -15.13 21.05
N LEU A 223 -7.23 -15.10 19.74
CA LEU A 223 -8.16 -14.73 18.68
C LEU A 223 -8.77 -15.93 17.94
N ARG A 224 -8.55 -17.17 18.42
CA ARG A 224 -9.15 -18.39 17.83
C ARG A 224 -10.68 -18.43 17.80
N TRP A 225 -11.33 -17.50 18.49
CA TRP A 225 -12.78 -17.34 18.44
C TRP A 225 -13.26 -16.67 17.15
N LEU A 226 -12.36 -16.02 16.38
CA LEU A 226 -12.70 -15.47 15.07
C LEU A 226 -12.96 -16.58 14.06
N PRO A 227 -13.98 -16.43 13.19
CA PRO A 227 -14.27 -17.42 12.17
C PRO A 227 -13.16 -17.47 11.12
N ASP A 228 -12.81 -18.69 10.71
CA ASP A 228 -11.95 -18.91 9.56
C ASP A 228 -12.63 -18.44 8.27
N LEU A 229 -11.83 -17.99 7.31
CA LEU A 229 -12.31 -17.61 5.99
C LEU A 229 -12.21 -18.82 5.04
N PRO A 230 -13.33 -19.48 4.68
CA PRO A 230 -13.30 -20.63 3.80
C PRO A 230 -13.12 -20.19 2.34
N PHE A 231 -12.11 -20.72 1.67
CA PHE A 231 -11.87 -20.52 0.24
C PHE A 231 -11.79 -21.86 -0.48
N GLN A 232 -12.44 -21.95 -1.63
CA GLN A 232 -12.31 -23.12 -2.49
C GLN A 232 -11.05 -22.97 -3.34
N VAL A 233 -10.16 -23.94 -3.23
CA VAL A 233 -8.93 -24.03 -4.02
C VAL A 233 -8.97 -25.34 -4.79
N TRP A 234 -8.43 -25.32 -6.01
CA TRP A 234 -8.30 -26.51 -6.83
C TRP A 234 -7.16 -27.37 -6.29
N SER A 235 -7.42 -28.66 -6.13
CA SER A 235 -6.40 -29.62 -5.78
C SER A 235 -6.45 -30.79 -6.76
N ASN A 236 -5.33 -31.03 -7.43
CA ASN A 236 -5.14 -32.24 -8.22
C ASN A 236 -4.72 -33.35 -7.26
N VAL A 237 -5.61 -34.30 -7.00
CA VAL A 237 -5.32 -35.50 -6.21
C VAL A 237 -5.51 -36.69 -7.14
N ASN A 238 -4.41 -37.39 -7.46
CA ASN A 238 -4.40 -38.57 -8.33
C ASN A 238 -5.00 -38.33 -9.73
N GLY A 239 -4.77 -37.15 -10.33
CA GLY A 239 -5.28 -36.83 -11.67
C GLY A 239 -6.75 -36.41 -11.72
N LEU A 240 -7.46 -36.44 -10.58
CA LEU A 240 -8.81 -35.92 -10.46
C LEU A 240 -8.76 -34.49 -9.92
N ILE A 241 -9.41 -33.58 -10.65
CA ILE A 241 -9.58 -32.19 -10.23
C ILE A 241 -10.67 -32.17 -9.16
N SER A 242 -10.28 -31.96 -7.91
CA SER A 242 -11.22 -31.83 -6.79
C SER A 242 -11.19 -30.40 -6.24
N LEU A 243 -12.37 -29.89 -5.88
CA LEU A 243 -12.50 -28.64 -5.16
C LEU A 243 -12.28 -28.91 -3.67
N ARG A 244 -11.23 -28.33 -3.10
CA ARG A 244 -10.93 -28.44 -1.67
C ARG A 244 -11.17 -27.10 -1.01
N THR A 245 -11.92 -27.09 0.09
CA THR A 245 -12.05 -25.91 0.95
C THR A 245 -10.81 -25.79 1.84
N VAL A 246 -10.02 -24.75 1.61
CA VAL A 246 -8.92 -24.33 2.47
C VAL A 246 -9.46 -23.24 3.40
N HIS A 247 -9.23 -23.42 4.69
CA HIS A 247 -9.60 -22.45 5.71
C HIS A 247 -8.39 -21.55 5.96
N LEU A 248 -8.56 -20.25 5.69
CA LEU A 248 -7.56 -19.24 5.98
C LEU A 248 -7.86 -18.67 7.37
N ASP A 249 -6.92 -18.85 8.31
CA ASP A 249 -7.05 -18.31 9.66
C ASP A 249 -7.11 -16.77 9.59
N SER A 250 -8.19 -16.19 10.12
CA SER A 250 -8.42 -14.75 10.11
C SER A 250 -7.68 -14.01 11.22
N ALA A 251 -7.25 -14.73 12.27
CA ALA A 251 -6.62 -14.15 13.45
C ALA A 251 -5.31 -13.40 13.15
N PRO A 252 -4.35 -13.91 12.34
CA PRO A 252 -3.12 -13.18 12.03
C PRO A 252 -3.37 -11.83 11.35
N PHE A 253 -4.40 -11.75 10.48
CA PHE A 253 -4.77 -10.50 9.83
C PHE A 253 -5.37 -9.49 10.80
N MET A 254 -6.16 -9.96 11.76
CA MET A 254 -6.69 -9.10 12.82
C MET A 254 -5.57 -8.55 13.71
N VAL A 255 -4.59 -9.38 14.10
CA VAL A 255 -3.42 -8.91 14.86
C VAL A 255 -2.62 -7.88 14.07
N ALA A 256 -2.40 -8.13 12.77
CA ALA A 256 -1.73 -7.16 11.91
C ALA A 256 -2.50 -5.83 11.80
N ALA A 257 -3.82 -5.87 11.66
CA ALA A 257 -4.66 -4.69 11.63
C ALA A 257 -4.57 -3.88 12.92
N LEU A 258 -4.64 -4.55 14.08
CA LEU A 258 -4.48 -3.91 15.38
C LEU A 258 -3.09 -3.29 15.55
N TRP A 259 -2.03 -3.98 15.09
CA TRP A 259 -0.67 -3.45 15.13
C TRP A 259 -0.50 -2.22 14.24
N MET A 260 -1.04 -2.27 13.01
CA MET A 260 -1.06 -1.10 12.12
C MET A 260 -1.77 0.09 12.75
N LEU A 261 -2.94 -0.13 13.36
CA LEU A 261 -3.68 0.91 14.06
C LEU A 261 -2.88 1.47 15.24
N ALA A 262 -2.19 0.62 16.00
CA ALA A 262 -1.34 1.05 17.10
C ALA A 262 -0.16 1.91 16.62
N LEU A 263 0.54 1.49 15.56
CA LEU A 263 1.64 2.28 14.97
C LEU A 263 1.14 3.60 14.37
N PHE A 264 -0.01 3.57 13.68
CA PHE A 264 -0.63 4.77 13.11
C PHE A 264 -1.04 5.76 14.21
N ALA A 265 -1.69 5.28 15.28
CA ALA A 265 -2.08 6.12 16.41
C ALA A 265 -0.87 6.67 17.16
N ALA A 266 0.15 5.83 17.42
CA ALA A 266 1.39 6.26 18.05
C ALA A 266 2.12 7.30 17.20
N GLY A 267 2.22 7.10 15.87
CA GLY A 267 2.82 8.05 14.95
C GLY A 267 2.06 9.39 14.90
N SER A 268 0.73 9.32 14.89
CA SER A 268 -0.13 10.52 14.92
C SER A 268 0.04 11.31 16.21
N TRP A 269 0.04 10.63 17.36
CA TRP A 269 0.26 11.23 18.67
C TRP A 269 1.64 11.88 18.78
N LEU A 270 2.66 11.20 18.25
CA LEU A 270 4.04 11.66 18.28
C LEU A 270 4.26 12.89 17.39
N LEU A 271 3.55 12.95 16.26
CA LEU A 271 3.54 14.10 15.36
C LEU A 271 2.88 15.33 16.01
N GLU A 272 1.77 15.14 16.73
CA GLU A 272 1.09 16.24 17.44
C GLU A 272 1.91 16.77 18.61
N ARG A 273 2.55 15.91 19.40
CA ARG A 273 3.09 16.31 20.71
C ARG A 273 4.55 16.73 20.70
N HIS A 274 5.33 16.27 19.73
CA HIS A 274 6.80 16.37 19.78
C HIS A 274 7.43 17.04 18.55
N VAL A 275 6.65 17.38 17.53
CA VAL A 275 7.12 18.14 16.36
C VAL A 275 6.85 19.66 16.50
N GLU A 276 6.25 20.10 17.61
CA GLU A 276 5.94 21.51 17.91
C GLU A 276 7.13 22.35 18.45
N VAL A 277 8.36 21.83 18.46
CA VAL A 277 9.54 22.53 19.04
C VAL A 277 10.48 23.06 17.96
#